data_AF-A0A3P6SZT8-F1
#
_entry.id   AF-A0A3P6SZT8-F1
#
_cell.length_a   1.000
_cell.length_b   1.000
_cell.length_c   1.000
_cell.angle_alpha   90.00
_cell.angle_beta   90.00
_cell.angle_gamma   90.00
#
_symmetry.space_group_name_H-M   'P 1'
#
loop_
_entity.id
_entity.type
_entity.pdbx_description
1 polymer ?
#
loop_
_entity_poly.entity_id
_entity_poly.type
_entity_poly.pdbx_seq_one_letter_code
_entity_poly.pdbx_strand_id
1 'polypeptide(L)'
;MACNFLGDEWFIENLASLYNFTILSDRYAWNYTKGSFLPQLGGYVKSWNYNQISLDLLTVKGGGHFVPTDRPGPALQMFYNFLNTGNYNNSIPYSLNPQPLLPQFLAPPQPSFTRKQADRVWTLPGVTYELNFKQYSGYLNGVTGNYLHYWLLESQTNPRTDPLVLWLNGGPGCSSLMGLLSELGPFHPNPDGVTLFENVYSWNKAANMLFLESPRNVGFSIQNSTLNPDDVYNDEKVCSSRGGKTETSEEVLFTI
;
A
#
# COMPACT_ATOMS: atom_id res chain seq x y z
N MET A 1 13.86 -2.53 21.07
CA MET A 1 13.76 -1.89 22.39
C MET A 1 12.32 -2.09 22.85
N ALA A 2 12.09 -2.80 23.97
CA ALA A 2 10.75 -3.08 24.48
C ALA A 2 10.53 -2.27 25.76
N CYS A 3 9.42 -1.54 25.86
CA CYS A 3 9.03 -0.89 27.11
C CYS A 3 8.54 -1.96 28.09
N ASN A 4 9.23 -2.15 29.21
CA ASN A 4 8.93 -3.21 30.18
C ASN A 4 8.05 -2.69 31.33
N PHE A 5 6.76 -2.50 31.06
CA PHE A 5 5.84 -1.92 32.04
C PHE A 5 5.74 -2.76 33.34
N LEU A 6 5.90 -4.09 33.26
CA LEU A 6 5.90 -4.96 34.44
C LEU A 6 7.14 -4.71 35.32
N GLY A 7 8.29 -4.46 34.68
CA GLY A 7 9.51 -4.06 35.40
C GLY A 7 9.35 -2.71 36.10
N ASP A 8 8.71 -1.74 35.43
CA ASP A 8 8.41 -0.44 36.02
C ASP A 8 7.41 -0.57 37.19
N GLU A 9 6.39 -1.43 37.05
CA GLU A 9 5.43 -1.74 38.11
C GLU A 9 6.12 -2.35 39.34
N TRP A 10 6.95 -3.39 39.14
CA TRP A 10 7.70 -4.01 40.23
C TRP A 10 8.67 -3.04 40.90
N PHE A 11 9.30 -2.15 40.14
CA PHE A 11 10.17 -1.12 40.69
C PHE A 11 9.40 -0.17 41.62
N ILE A 12 8.23 0.33 41.18
CA ILE A 12 7.39 1.22 41.99
C ILE A 12 6.84 0.49 43.21
N GLU A 13 6.40 -0.77 43.08
CA GLU A 13 5.92 -1.57 44.20
C GLU A 13 7.03 -1.84 45.24
N ASN A 14 8.25 -2.12 44.79
CA ASN A 14 9.39 -2.31 45.67
C ASN A 14 9.75 -1.01 46.41
N LEU A 15 9.75 0.12 45.69
CA LEU A 15 9.95 1.45 46.27
C LEU A 15 8.90 1.76 47.33
N ALA A 16 7.62 1.54 47.00
CA ALA A 16 6.50 1.75 47.91
C ALA A 16 6.65 0.90 49.19
N SER A 17 7.04 -0.37 49.05
CA SER A 17 7.30 -1.25 50.19
C SER A 17 8.48 -0.77 51.04
N LEU A 18 9.61 -0.42 50.42
CA LEU A 18 10.83 -0.01 51.12
C LEU A 18 10.62 1.25 51.98
N TYR A 19 9.81 2.20 51.49
CA TYR A 19 9.54 3.46 52.17
C TYR A 19 8.21 3.47 52.92
N ASN A 20 7.53 2.33 53.06
CA ASN A 20 6.24 2.19 53.76
C ASN A 20 5.14 3.12 53.24
N PHE A 21 4.99 3.22 51.92
CA PHE A 21 3.88 3.92 51.30
C PHE A 21 2.58 3.16 51.59
N THR A 22 1.49 3.89 51.83
CA THR A 22 0.16 3.28 51.97
C THR A 22 -0.50 3.13 50.61
N ILE A 23 -1.09 1.98 50.34
CA ILE A 23 -1.88 1.79 49.11
C ILE A 23 -3.14 2.66 49.25
N LEU A 24 -3.29 3.62 48.33
CA LEU A 24 -4.47 4.48 48.26
C LEU A 24 -5.57 3.78 47.46
N SER A 25 -5.19 3.11 46.38
CA SER A 25 -6.10 2.32 45.56
C SER A 25 -5.38 1.13 44.93
N ASP A 26 -6.01 -0.03 45.00
CA ASP A 26 -5.58 -1.21 44.24
C ASP A 26 -5.83 -1.02 42.75
N ARG A 27 -5.13 -1.81 41.92
CA ARG A 27 -5.18 -1.68 40.46
C ARG A 27 -6.62 -1.72 39.93
N TYR A 28 -7.10 -0.60 39.39
CA TYR A 28 -8.44 -0.49 38.80
C TYR A 28 -8.40 0.07 37.38
N ALA A 29 -9.46 -0.20 36.62
CA ALA A 29 -9.61 0.29 35.26
C ALA A 29 -10.18 1.72 35.24
N TRP A 30 -9.65 2.55 34.35
CA TRP A 30 -10.22 3.87 34.05
C TRP A 30 -10.71 3.93 32.60
N ASN A 31 -11.70 4.77 32.35
CA ASN A 31 -12.41 4.86 31.08
C ASN A 31 -12.09 6.15 30.32
N TYR A 32 -12.11 6.03 29.01
CA TYR A 32 -12.00 7.14 28.07
C TYR A 32 -13.23 7.18 27.16
N THR A 33 -13.80 8.37 27.00
CA THR A 33 -14.98 8.61 26.18
C THR A 33 -14.67 9.69 25.15
N LYS A 34 -14.85 9.39 23.86
CA LYS A 34 -14.69 10.38 22.77
C LYS A 34 -16.07 10.85 22.32
N GLY A 35 -16.42 12.11 22.54
CA GLY A 35 -17.71 12.66 22.09
C GLY A 35 -18.90 11.86 22.62
N SER A 36 -19.81 11.44 21.73
CA SER A 36 -21.02 10.68 22.04
C SER A 36 -20.84 9.15 22.03
N PHE A 37 -19.62 8.64 21.84
CA PHE A 37 -19.37 7.20 21.88
C PHE A 37 -19.50 6.65 23.30
N LEU A 38 -19.73 5.34 23.42
CA LEU A 38 -19.73 4.67 24.73
C LEU A 38 -18.33 4.73 25.37
N PRO A 39 -18.24 4.79 26.72
CA PRO A 39 -16.97 4.71 27.42
C PRO A 39 -16.21 3.44 27.07
N GLN A 40 -14.91 3.57 26.79
CA GLN A 40 -14.01 2.45 26.52
C GLN A 40 -12.91 2.40 27.57
N LEU A 41 -12.31 1.22 27.76
CA LEU A 41 -11.15 1.04 28.63
C LEU A 41 -10.00 1.96 28.19
N GLY A 42 -9.69 2.97 29.00
CA GLY A 42 -8.59 3.91 28.81
C GLY A 42 -7.27 3.33 29.29
N GLY A 43 -7.31 2.52 30.35
CA GLY A 43 -6.16 1.78 30.89
C GLY A 43 -6.38 1.38 32.35
N TYR A 44 -5.28 1.20 33.08
CA TYR A 44 -5.29 0.84 34.50
C TYR A 44 -4.47 1.81 35.31
N VAL A 45 -4.83 1.98 36.58
CA VAL A 45 -4.10 2.79 37.55
C VAL A 45 -3.99 2.05 38.88
N LYS A 46 -2.87 2.22 39.57
CA LYS A 46 -2.65 1.85 40.97
C LYS A 46 -2.02 3.04 41.68
N SER A 47 -2.47 3.35 42.90
CA SER A 47 -2.07 4.57 43.61
C SER A 47 -1.54 4.28 45.00
N TRP A 48 -0.55 5.07 45.41
CA TRP A 48 0.03 5.06 46.73
C TRP A 48 0.10 6.46 47.31
N ASN A 49 0.11 6.55 48.64
CA ASN A 49 0.31 7.79 49.37
C ASN A 49 1.50 7.66 50.32
N TYR A 50 2.28 8.72 50.42
CA TYR A 50 3.35 8.87 51.39
C TYR A 50 3.40 10.32 51.89
N ASN A 51 2.99 10.54 53.14
CA ASN A 51 2.85 11.86 53.74
C ASN A 51 1.95 12.79 52.91
N GLN A 52 2.54 13.73 52.18
CA GLN A 52 1.85 14.71 51.32
C GLN A 52 2.02 14.39 49.83
N ILE A 53 2.61 13.25 49.49
CA ILE A 53 2.94 12.86 48.12
C ILE A 53 2.02 11.71 47.71
N SER A 54 1.24 11.92 46.64
CA SER A 54 0.54 10.85 45.92
C SER A 54 1.39 10.36 44.76
N LEU A 55 1.47 9.05 44.59
CA LEU A 55 2.14 8.40 43.48
C LEU A 55 1.14 7.52 42.74
N ASP A 56 0.94 7.80 41.45
CA ASP A 56 0.05 7.02 40.59
C ASP A 56 0.85 6.35 39.48
N LEU A 57 0.72 5.03 39.37
CA LEU A 57 1.25 4.25 38.25
C LEU A 57 0.11 3.97 37.28
N LEU A 58 0.22 4.50 36.06
CA LEU A 58 -0.83 4.39 35.05
C LEU A 58 -0.35 3.70 33.77
N THR A 59 -1.28 2.99 33.14
CA THR A 59 -1.16 2.49 31.78
C THR A 59 -2.19 3.14 30.88
N VAL A 60 -1.85 3.28 29.59
CA VAL A 60 -2.79 3.71 28.53
C VAL A 60 -2.97 2.54 27.57
N LYS A 61 -4.20 2.04 27.45
CA LYS A 61 -4.53 0.93 26.56
C LYS A 61 -4.21 1.29 25.11
N GLY A 62 -3.40 0.46 24.47
CA GLY A 62 -2.97 0.62 23.08
C GLY A 62 -1.90 1.70 22.87
N GLY A 63 -1.30 2.22 23.96
CA GLY A 63 -0.10 3.07 23.86
C GLY A 63 1.13 2.22 23.60
N GLY A 64 2.01 2.68 22.70
CA GLY A 64 3.32 2.10 22.45
C GLY A 64 4.43 2.92 23.10
N HIS A 65 5.61 2.95 22.46
CA HIS A 65 6.75 3.74 22.94
C HIS A 65 6.46 5.25 22.97
N PHE A 66 5.57 5.73 22.09
CA PHE A 66 5.19 7.13 21.97
C PHE A 66 3.73 7.34 22.38
N VAL A 67 3.38 7.05 23.64
CA VAL A 67 1.99 7.08 24.15
C VAL A 67 1.20 8.34 23.74
N PRO A 68 1.73 9.57 23.83
CA PRO A 68 1.00 10.77 23.38
C PRO A 68 0.73 10.81 21.87
N THR A 69 1.56 10.15 21.06
CA THR A 69 1.38 10.03 19.61
C THR A 69 0.44 8.88 19.26
N ASP A 70 0.59 7.73 19.92
CA ASP A 70 -0.17 6.51 19.64
C ASP A 70 -1.64 6.63 20.14
N ARG A 71 -1.82 7.27 21.30
CA ARG A 71 -3.12 7.41 21.99
C ARG A 71 -3.31 8.84 22.54
N PRO A 72 -3.35 9.88 21.68
CA PRO A 72 -3.32 11.28 22.11
C PRO A 72 -4.47 11.68 23.05
N GLY A 73 -5.70 11.26 22.75
CA GLY A 73 -6.87 11.57 23.57
C GLY A 73 -6.78 10.97 24.99
N PRO A 74 -6.67 9.64 25.13
CA PRO A 74 -6.49 8.99 26.43
C PRO A 74 -5.27 9.52 27.20
N ALA A 75 -4.14 9.75 26.52
CA ALA A 75 -2.93 10.27 27.15
C ALA A 75 -3.14 11.67 27.73
N LEU A 76 -3.80 12.57 27.00
CA LEU A 76 -4.12 13.91 27.49
C LEU A 76 -5.11 13.87 28.64
N GLN A 77 -6.15 13.02 28.58
CA GLN A 77 -7.10 12.85 29.68
C GLN A 77 -6.42 12.34 30.95
N MET A 78 -5.56 11.32 30.81
CA MET A 78 -4.77 10.77 31.91
C MET A 78 -3.93 11.87 32.58
N PHE A 79 -3.17 12.63 31.79
CA PHE A 79 -2.29 13.68 32.30
C PHE A 79 -3.07 14.84 32.94
N TYR A 80 -4.15 15.29 32.30
CA TYR A 80 -4.99 16.36 32.84
C TYR A 80 -5.63 15.96 34.18
N ASN A 81 -6.16 14.74 34.27
CA ASN A 81 -6.82 14.28 35.49
C ASN A 81 -5.83 14.03 36.62
N PHE A 82 -4.61 13.55 36.32
CA PHE A 82 -3.53 13.47 37.30
C PHE A 82 -3.26 14.83 37.97
N LEU A 83 -3.20 15.91 37.18
CA LEU A 83 -2.87 17.24 37.70
C LEU A 83 -4.02 17.92 38.46
N ASN A 84 -5.28 17.62 38.13
CA ASN A 84 -6.41 18.44 38.56
C ASN A 84 -7.41 17.73 39.48
N THR A 85 -7.62 16.43 39.33
CA THR A 85 -8.78 15.76 39.94
C THR A 85 -8.46 14.47 40.67
N GLY A 86 -7.40 13.74 40.26
CA GLY A 86 -7.13 12.37 40.69
C GLY A 86 -8.14 11.33 40.18
N ASN A 87 -9.21 11.75 39.46
CA ASN A 87 -10.19 10.83 38.88
C ASN A 87 -10.02 10.76 37.36
N TYR A 88 -9.41 9.67 36.90
CA TYR A 88 -9.08 9.44 35.50
C TYR A 88 -10.28 9.21 34.57
N ASN A 89 -11.49 9.01 35.10
CA ASN A 89 -12.70 8.84 34.30
C ASN A 89 -13.32 10.18 33.84
N ASN A 90 -12.84 11.30 34.37
CA ASN A 90 -13.37 12.61 34.02
C ASN A 90 -13.00 12.99 32.59
N SER A 91 -13.95 13.58 31.86
CA SER A 91 -13.69 14.19 30.55
C SER A 91 -12.87 15.48 30.72
N ILE A 92 -12.12 15.82 29.68
CA ILE A 92 -11.30 17.04 29.64
C ILE A 92 -12.07 18.21 29.00
N PRO A 93 -11.75 19.47 29.36
CA PRO A 93 -12.41 20.64 28.79
C PRO A 93 -11.88 21.04 27.39
N TYR A 94 -11.02 20.22 26.77
CA TYR A 94 -10.39 20.52 25.48
C TYR A 94 -11.10 19.82 24.31
N SER A 95 -11.19 20.50 23.18
CA SER A 95 -11.65 19.90 21.93
C SER A 95 -10.56 19.00 21.34
N LEU A 96 -10.93 17.75 21.05
CA LEU A 96 -10.03 16.76 20.41
C LEU A 96 -10.26 16.64 18.90
N ASN A 97 -11.04 17.54 18.30
CA ASN A 97 -11.29 17.54 16.86
C ASN A 97 -10.07 18.10 16.13
N PRO A 98 -9.42 17.32 15.26
CA PRO A 98 -8.29 17.81 14.46
C PRO A 98 -8.71 19.02 13.63
N GLN A 99 -7.91 20.07 13.67
CA GLN A 99 -8.10 21.22 12.79
C GLN A 99 -7.54 20.89 11.39
N PRO A 100 -8.12 21.45 10.32
CA PRO A 100 -7.53 21.33 8.99
C PRO A 100 -6.13 21.93 8.97
N LEU A 101 -5.28 21.42 8.08
CA LEU A 101 -3.97 22.01 7.82
C LEU A 101 -4.14 23.47 7.38
N LEU A 102 -3.24 24.33 7.85
CA LEU A 102 -3.19 25.70 7.36
C LEU A 102 -2.87 25.70 5.85
N PRO A 103 -3.39 26.66 5.06
CA PRO A 103 -3.22 26.67 3.61
C PRO A 103 -1.77 26.52 3.12
N GLN A 104 -0.80 27.07 3.85
CA GLN A 104 0.64 26.98 3.52
C GLN A 104 1.25 25.58 3.69
N PHE A 105 0.56 24.68 4.40
CA PHE A 105 0.98 23.29 4.60
C PHE A 105 0.17 22.31 3.74
N LEU A 106 -0.80 22.79 2.96
CA LEU A 106 -1.46 21.96 1.97
C LEU A 106 -0.44 21.59 0.88
N ALA A 107 -0.40 20.31 0.53
CA ALA A 107 0.37 19.89 -0.63
C ALA A 107 -0.13 20.69 -1.85
N PRO A 108 0.77 21.12 -2.76
CA PRO A 108 0.33 21.74 -4.01
C PRO A 108 -0.63 20.78 -4.72
N PRO A 109 -1.69 21.31 -5.36
CA PRO A 109 -2.65 20.47 -6.08
C PRO A 109 -1.89 19.60 -7.07
N GLN A 110 -2.08 18.28 -6.98
CA GLN A 110 -1.44 17.35 -7.88
C GLN A 110 -1.85 17.70 -9.32
N PRO A 111 -0.93 17.66 -10.30
CA PRO A 111 -1.30 17.87 -11.68
C PRO A 111 -2.40 16.87 -12.07
N SER A 112 -3.47 17.36 -12.70
CA SER A 112 -4.47 16.47 -13.27
C SER A 112 -3.91 15.86 -14.55
N PHE A 113 -3.59 14.57 -14.51
CA PHE A 113 -3.17 13.82 -15.68
C PHE A 113 -4.39 13.14 -16.32
N THR A 114 -4.47 13.20 -17.65
CA THR A 114 -5.31 12.25 -18.39
C THR A 114 -4.83 10.82 -18.14
N ARG A 115 -5.69 9.81 -18.33
CA ARG A 115 -5.30 8.39 -18.20
C ARG A 115 -4.05 8.05 -19.02
N LYS A 116 -3.99 8.52 -20.27
CA LYS A 116 -2.81 8.32 -21.13
C LYS A 116 -1.54 8.96 -20.56
N GLN A 117 -1.64 10.11 -19.91
CA GLN A 117 -0.47 10.75 -19.29
C GLN A 117 -0.06 10.07 -17.99
N ALA A 118 -1.02 9.56 -17.22
CA ALA A 118 -0.77 8.80 -16.00
C ALA A 118 -0.02 7.49 -16.30
N ASP A 119 -0.38 6.82 -17.40
CA ASP A 119 0.28 5.58 -17.84
C ASP A 119 1.64 5.84 -18.53
N ARG A 120 2.02 7.10 -18.80
CA ARG A 120 3.25 7.40 -19.53
C ARG A 120 4.48 7.08 -18.68
N VAL A 121 5.38 6.25 -19.21
CA VAL A 121 6.70 6.02 -18.61
C VAL A 121 7.65 7.09 -19.15
N TRP A 122 7.99 8.04 -18.29
CA TRP A 122 8.88 9.17 -18.65
C TRP A 122 10.35 8.78 -18.67
N THR A 123 10.76 7.93 -17.74
CA THR A 123 12.12 7.43 -17.62
C THR A 123 12.05 5.97 -17.21
N LEU A 124 12.77 5.12 -17.93
CA LEU A 124 12.89 3.70 -17.61
C LEU A 124 14.30 3.47 -17.03
N PRO A 125 14.42 3.03 -15.77
CA PRO A 125 15.72 2.72 -15.17
C PRO A 125 16.49 1.67 -15.98
N GLY A 126 17.81 1.83 -16.05
CA GLY A 126 18.71 0.85 -16.68
C GLY A 126 18.94 1.03 -18.17
N VAL A 127 18.11 1.81 -18.89
CA VAL A 127 18.32 2.08 -20.33
C VAL A 127 19.65 2.80 -20.55
N THR A 128 20.53 2.20 -21.35
CA THR A 128 21.90 2.71 -21.58
C THR A 128 22.04 3.60 -22.83
N TYR A 129 20.93 3.98 -23.45
CA TYR A 129 20.88 4.76 -24.69
C TYR A 129 19.66 5.69 -24.72
N GLU A 130 19.65 6.67 -25.63
CA GLU A 130 18.52 7.61 -25.73
C GLU A 130 17.34 6.98 -26.49
N LEU A 131 16.16 6.99 -25.87
CA LEU A 131 14.91 6.54 -26.51
C LEU A 131 14.30 7.69 -27.32
N ASN A 132 13.98 7.42 -28.60
CA ASN A 132 13.33 8.38 -29.49
C ASN A 132 11.80 8.19 -29.60
N PHE A 133 11.22 7.25 -28.85
CA PHE A 133 9.79 6.93 -28.85
C PHE A 133 9.19 7.06 -27.44
N LYS A 134 7.86 7.18 -27.37
CA LYS A 134 7.14 7.19 -26.10
C LYS A 134 6.70 5.78 -25.73
N GLN A 135 6.53 5.54 -24.45
CA GLN A 135 6.01 4.30 -23.96
C GLN A 135 5.02 4.52 -22.81
N TYR A 136 4.09 3.59 -22.66
CA TYR A 136 3.02 3.66 -21.69
C TYR A 136 2.84 2.30 -21.06
N SER A 137 2.68 2.25 -19.75
CA SER A 137 2.38 1.02 -19.02
C SER A 137 1.27 1.29 -18.01
N GLY A 138 0.26 0.43 -18.03
CA GLY A 138 -0.95 0.61 -17.21
C GLY A 138 -1.86 -0.60 -17.31
N TYR A 139 -3.16 -0.40 -17.09
CA TYR A 139 -4.16 -1.47 -17.08
C TYR A 139 -5.28 -1.20 -18.07
N LEU A 140 -5.67 -2.22 -18.83
CA LEU A 140 -6.89 -2.27 -19.64
C LEU A 140 -7.98 -3.06 -18.90
N ASN A 141 -9.23 -2.65 -19.07
CA ASN A 141 -10.37 -3.39 -18.50
C ASN A 141 -10.66 -4.59 -19.39
N GLY A 142 -10.57 -5.79 -18.83
CA GLY A 142 -11.05 -7.01 -19.48
C GLY A 142 -12.55 -7.19 -19.24
N VAL A 143 -12.95 -8.42 -18.89
CA VAL A 143 -14.27 -8.64 -18.28
C VAL A 143 -14.33 -8.04 -16.87
N THR A 144 -15.53 -7.78 -16.35
CA THR A 144 -15.74 -7.23 -15.00
C THR A 144 -14.87 -7.95 -13.97
N GLY A 145 -14.15 -7.19 -13.14
CA GLY A 145 -13.24 -7.72 -12.12
C GLY A 145 -11.85 -8.12 -12.63
N ASN A 146 -11.58 -8.11 -13.95
CA ASN A 146 -10.26 -8.41 -14.51
C ASN A 146 -9.62 -7.15 -15.10
N TYR A 147 -8.37 -6.89 -14.73
CA TYR A 147 -7.59 -5.77 -15.23
C TYR A 147 -6.29 -6.30 -15.79
N LEU A 148 -6.10 -6.13 -17.10
CA LEU A 148 -4.95 -6.67 -17.83
C LEU A 148 -3.86 -5.60 -17.93
N HIS A 149 -2.67 -5.92 -17.42
CA HIS A 149 -1.49 -5.07 -17.58
C HIS A 149 -1.09 -5.01 -19.05
N TYR A 150 -0.77 -3.80 -19.51
CA TYR A 150 -0.22 -3.58 -20.84
C TYR A 150 1.07 -2.76 -20.78
N TRP A 151 1.89 -2.94 -21.79
CA TRP A 151 2.98 -2.03 -22.12
C TRP A 151 2.93 -1.70 -23.62
N LEU A 152 2.64 -0.44 -23.93
CA LEU A 152 2.62 0.09 -25.29
C LEU A 152 3.94 0.82 -25.57
N LEU A 153 4.60 0.45 -26.66
CA LEU A 153 5.79 1.12 -27.19
C LEU A 153 5.40 1.77 -28.51
N GLU A 154 5.40 3.11 -28.56
CA GLU A 154 5.13 3.83 -29.82
C GLU A 154 6.22 3.51 -30.86
N SER A 155 5.85 3.65 -32.14
CA SER A 155 6.78 3.42 -33.25
C SER A 155 8.01 4.35 -33.18
N GLN A 156 9.20 3.85 -33.56
CA GLN A 156 10.41 4.67 -33.65
C GLN A 156 10.39 5.62 -34.87
N THR A 157 9.45 5.44 -35.81
CA THR A 157 9.28 6.26 -37.01
C THR A 157 8.15 7.28 -36.87
N ASN A 158 6.91 6.93 -37.23
CA ASN A 158 5.77 7.81 -37.14
C ASN A 158 4.61 7.13 -36.38
N PRO A 159 4.61 7.21 -35.04
CA PRO A 159 3.57 6.61 -34.18
C PRO A 159 2.13 6.93 -34.57
N ARG A 160 1.89 8.06 -35.26
CA ARG A 160 0.55 8.49 -35.65
C ARG A 160 0.01 7.70 -36.84
N THR A 161 0.88 7.29 -37.76
CA THR A 161 0.49 6.63 -39.03
C THR A 161 0.88 5.17 -39.10
N ASP A 162 1.88 4.77 -38.31
CA ASP A 162 2.34 3.40 -38.27
C ASP A 162 1.31 2.49 -37.58
N PRO A 163 1.19 1.22 -37.98
CA PRO A 163 0.14 0.33 -37.49
C PRO A 163 0.28 0.05 -35.99
N LEU A 164 -0.83 -0.35 -35.36
CA LEU A 164 -0.82 -0.91 -34.01
C LEU A 164 -0.78 -2.44 -34.12
N VAL A 165 0.18 -3.05 -33.44
CA VAL A 165 0.37 -4.50 -33.41
C VAL A 165 0.19 -4.97 -31.97
N LEU A 166 -0.75 -5.87 -31.75
CA LEU A 166 -0.93 -6.54 -30.46
C LEU A 166 -0.08 -7.82 -30.45
N TRP A 167 0.73 -7.96 -29.41
CA TRP A 167 1.55 -9.14 -29.16
C TRP A 167 1.09 -9.89 -27.92
N LEU A 168 0.86 -11.20 -28.07
CA LEU A 168 0.50 -12.13 -27.01
C LEU A 168 1.46 -13.31 -27.02
N ASN A 169 2.22 -13.48 -25.93
CA ASN A 169 2.94 -14.73 -25.72
C ASN A 169 1.94 -15.86 -25.39
N GLY A 170 2.25 -17.06 -25.88
CA GLY A 170 1.42 -18.26 -25.68
C GLY A 170 1.61 -18.91 -24.31
N GLY A 171 1.43 -20.23 -24.24
CA GLY A 171 1.59 -20.99 -23.01
C GLY A 171 0.48 -22.03 -22.83
N PRO A 172 -0.34 -21.94 -21.78
CA PRO A 172 -0.93 -20.73 -21.18
C PRO A 172 -0.16 -20.15 -20.00
N GLY A 173 -0.35 -18.84 -19.76
CA GLY A 173 0.10 -18.16 -18.54
C GLY A 173 1.48 -17.50 -18.62
N CYS A 174 2.16 -17.55 -19.77
CA CYS A 174 3.40 -16.79 -19.96
C CYS A 174 3.09 -15.30 -20.14
N SER A 175 3.97 -14.45 -19.60
CA SER A 175 3.84 -13.00 -19.73
C SER A 175 4.27 -12.53 -21.12
N SER A 176 3.49 -11.64 -21.72
CA SER A 176 3.87 -10.95 -22.96
C SER A 176 5.05 -9.98 -22.78
N LEU A 177 5.44 -9.66 -21.54
CA LEU A 177 6.67 -8.92 -21.27
C LEU A 177 7.91 -9.77 -21.53
N MET A 178 7.78 -11.10 -21.62
CA MET A 178 8.83 -11.96 -22.15
C MET A 178 9.14 -11.57 -23.60
N GLY A 179 8.12 -11.47 -24.46
CA GLY A 179 8.29 -11.01 -25.85
C GLY A 179 8.88 -9.60 -25.94
N LEU A 180 8.47 -8.70 -25.05
CA LEU A 180 9.04 -7.36 -24.96
C LEU A 180 10.54 -7.42 -24.60
N LEU A 181 10.89 -8.07 -23.49
CA LEU A 181 12.21 -7.96 -22.89
C LEU A 181 13.22 -8.99 -23.42
N SER A 182 12.81 -10.03 -24.13
CA SER A 182 13.71 -11.11 -24.55
C SER A 182 13.63 -11.49 -26.03
N GLU A 183 12.63 -10.98 -26.77
CA GLU A 183 12.43 -11.35 -28.17
C GLU A 183 12.51 -10.13 -29.09
N LEU A 184 11.49 -9.27 -29.09
CA LEU A 184 11.25 -8.31 -30.17
C LEU A 184 11.03 -6.86 -29.72
N GLY A 185 11.05 -6.59 -28.41
CA GLY A 185 11.00 -5.23 -27.88
C GLY A 185 12.32 -4.47 -28.05
N PRO A 186 12.31 -3.15 -27.82
CA PRO A 186 13.43 -2.25 -28.12
C PRO A 186 14.64 -2.42 -27.21
N PHE A 187 14.48 -3.05 -26.06
CA PHE A 187 15.53 -3.22 -25.08
C PHE A 187 15.51 -4.61 -24.43
N HIS A 188 16.70 -5.12 -24.15
CA HIS A 188 16.92 -6.41 -23.49
C HIS A 188 17.70 -6.24 -22.18
N PRO A 189 17.42 -7.03 -21.14
CA PRO A 189 18.15 -7.00 -19.90
C PRO A 189 19.58 -7.55 -20.08
N ASN A 190 20.55 -6.84 -19.54
CA ASN A 190 21.92 -7.32 -19.43
C ASN A 190 22.05 -8.36 -18.30
N PRO A 191 23.11 -9.20 -18.31
CA PRO A 191 23.38 -10.17 -17.26
C PRO A 191 23.55 -9.59 -15.85
N ASP A 192 23.81 -8.28 -15.73
CA ASP A 192 23.89 -7.60 -14.43
C ASP A 192 22.54 -7.48 -13.72
N GLY A 193 21.42 -7.75 -14.40
CA GLY A 193 20.06 -7.64 -13.88
C GLY A 193 19.62 -6.19 -13.59
N VAL A 194 20.36 -5.20 -14.08
CA VAL A 194 20.15 -3.77 -13.79
C VAL A 194 20.05 -2.94 -15.06
N THR A 195 20.92 -3.18 -16.04
CA THR A 195 20.99 -2.37 -17.26
C THR A 195 20.25 -3.01 -18.42
N LEU A 196 19.83 -2.18 -19.38
CA LEU A 196 19.11 -2.56 -20.58
C LEU A 196 19.87 -2.09 -21.81
N PHE A 197 20.20 -3.01 -22.72
CA PHE A 197 20.87 -2.69 -24.00
C PHE A 197 19.86 -2.63 -25.16
N GLU A 198 20.19 -1.88 -26.21
CA GLU A 198 19.32 -1.73 -27.39
C GLU A 198 19.18 -3.03 -28.18
N ASN A 199 17.95 -3.40 -28.52
CA ASN A 199 17.66 -4.36 -29.58
C ASN A 199 17.52 -3.65 -30.93
N VAL A 200 18.57 -3.73 -31.75
CA VAL A 200 18.60 -3.12 -33.09
C VAL A 200 17.62 -3.77 -34.09
N TYR A 201 17.00 -4.90 -33.74
CA TYR A 201 16.00 -5.60 -34.55
C TYR A 201 14.57 -5.47 -34.02
N SER A 202 14.34 -4.53 -33.10
CA SER A 202 13.02 -4.38 -32.49
C SER A 202 11.92 -4.07 -33.49
N TRP A 203 10.77 -4.71 -33.30
CA TRP A 203 9.61 -4.54 -34.16
C TRP A 203 8.96 -3.16 -34.00
N ASN A 204 9.17 -2.46 -32.87
CA ASN A 204 8.67 -1.10 -32.73
C ASN A 204 9.39 -0.10 -33.65
N LYS A 205 10.41 -0.52 -34.41
CA LYS A 205 10.97 0.29 -35.49
C LYS A 205 9.99 0.54 -36.64
N ALA A 206 8.94 -0.26 -36.79
CA ALA A 206 7.97 -0.16 -37.88
C ALA A 206 6.49 -0.12 -37.44
N ALA A 207 6.22 -0.22 -36.13
CA ALA A 207 4.86 -0.30 -35.59
C ALA A 207 4.78 0.22 -34.15
N ASN A 208 3.57 0.61 -33.75
CA ASN A 208 3.23 0.74 -32.33
C ASN A 208 2.99 -0.66 -31.77
N MET A 209 3.82 -1.11 -30.83
CA MET A 209 3.75 -2.46 -30.27
C MET A 209 3.04 -2.46 -28.92
N LEU A 210 1.91 -3.16 -28.82
CA LEU A 210 1.15 -3.35 -27.60
C LEU A 210 1.38 -4.76 -27.07
N PHE A 211 2.09 -4.87 -25.95
CA PHE A 211 2.26 -6.12 -25.22
C PHE A 211 1.20 -6.19 -24.14
N LEU A 212 0.41 -7.25 -24.13
CA LEU A 212 -0.70 -7.43 -23.18
C LEU A 212 -0.50 -8.70 -22.37
N GLU A 213 -0.41 -8.57 -21.05
CA GLU A 213 -0.31 -9.74 -20.16
C GLU A 213 -1.71 -10.35 -19.98
N SER A 214 -1.91 -11.53 -20.57
CA SER A 214 -3.20 -12.19 -20.61
C SER A 214 -3.02 -13.69 -20.39
N PRO A 215 -3.94 -14.39 -19.69
CA PRO A 215 -5.16 -13.88 -19.04
C PRO A 215 -4.90 -13.11 -17.72
N ARG A 216 -5.97 -12.87 -16.94
CA ARG A 216 -5.86 -12.35 -15.56
C ARG A 216 -4.84 -13.17 -14.74
N ASN A 217 -4.17 -12.52 -13.79
CA ASN A 217 -3.13 -13.11 -12.93
C ASN A 217 -1.83 -13.54 -13.65
N VAL A 218 -1.69 -13.29 -14.96
CA VAL A 218 -0.39 -13.39 -15.64
C VAL A 218 0.41 -12.12 -15.39
N GLY A 219 1.64 -12.28 -14.90
CA GLY A 219 2.55 -11.17 -14.63
C GLY A 219 1.95 -10.14 -13.66
N PHE A 220 1.75 -8.91 -14.13
CA PHE A 220 1.15 -7.81 -13.37
C PHE A 220 -0.36 -7.66 -13.58
N SER A 221 -0.99 -8.46 -14.45
CA SER A 221 -2.45 -8.49 -14.60
C SER A 221 -3.12 -8.99 -13.32
N ILE A 222 -4.22 -8.36 -12.92
CA ILE A 222 -4.89 -8.64 -11.64
C ILE A 222 -6.36 -8.98 -11.78
N GLN A 223 -6.88 -9.65 -10.76
CA GLN A 223 -8.28 -9.96 -10.57
C GLN A 223 -8.78 -9.37 -9.24
N ASN A 224 -9.91 -8.67 -9.30
CA ASN A 224 -10.72 -8.37 -8.13
C ASN A 224 -11.71 -9.52 -7.92
N SER A 225 -11.37 -10.42 -6.99
CA SER A 225 -12.16 -11.63 -6.69
C SER A 225 -13.55 -11.34 -6.14
N THR A 226 -13.78 -10.14 -5.58
CA THR A 226 -15.12 -9.73 -5.12
C THR A 226 -16.05 -9.44 -6.30
N LEU A 227 -15.51 -8.92 -7.41
CA LEU A 227 -16.27 -8.62 -8.63
C LEU A 227 -16.31 -9.79 -9.61
N ASN A 228 -15.27 -10.61 -9.60
CA ASN A 228 -15.18 -11.82 -10.41
C ASN A 228 -14.65 -12.97 -9.55
N PRO A 229 -15.52 -13.85 -9.02
CA PRO A 229 -15.10 -14.96 -8.16
C PRO A 229 -14.58 -16.16 -8.95
N ASP A 230 -14.59 -16.12 -10.29
CA ASP A 230 -14.15 -17.22 -11.13
C ASP A 230 -12.63 -17.42 -11.02
N ASP A 231 -12.20 -18.56 -10.49
CA ASP A 231 -10.79 -18.91 -10.28
C ASP A 231 -10.26 -19.91 -11.33
N VAL A 232 -11.12 -20.43 -12.21
CA VAL A 232 -10.72 -21.40 -13.23
C VAL A 232 -10.38 -20.67 -14.53
N TYR A 233 -9.12 -20.77 -14.96
CA TYR A 233 -8.66 -20.32 -16.28
C TYR A 233 -7.55 -21.27 -16.77
N ASN A 234 -7.95 -22.36 -17.43
CA ASN A 234 -7.04 -23.30 -18.07
C ASN A 234 -7.46 -23.49 -19.54
N ASP A 235 -6.59 -24.13 -20.32
CA ASP A 235 -6.86 -24.38 -21.73
C ASP A 235 -8.14 -25.20 -21.95
N GLU A 236 -8.48 -26.09 -21.01
CA GLU A 236 -9.71 -26.89 -21.07
C GLU A 236 -10.97 -26.02 -21.04
N LYS A 237 -11.00 -25.00 -20.17
CA LYS A 237 -12.11 -24.06 -20.08
C LYS A 237 -12.20 -23.14 -21.30
N VAL A 238 -11.06 -22.72 -21.86
CA VAL A 238 -11.04 -21.94 -23.11
C VAL A 238 -11.49 -22.79 -24.30
N CYS A 239 -10.99 -24.02 -24.42
CA CYS A 239 -11.28 -24.94 -25.52
C CYS A 239 -12.74 -25.42 -25.55
N SER A 240 -13.31 -25.71 -24.37
CA SER A 240 -14.72 -26.11 -24.24
C SER A 240 -15.70 -24.99 -24.65
N SER A 241 -15.31 -23.72 -24.50
CA SER A 241 -16.14 -22.58 -24.92
C SER A 241 -16.19 -22.35 -26.44
N ARG A 242 -15.23 -22.92 -27.21
CA ARG A 242 -15.07 -22.68 -28.66
C ARG A 242 -15.13 -23.92 -29.55
N GLY A 243 -15.56 -25.07 -29.03
CA GLY A 243 -15.80 -26.26 -29.85
C GLY A 243 -14.53 -27.03 -30.26
N GLY A 244 -13.53 -27.10 -29.39
CA GLY A 244 -12.55 -28.20 -29.46
C GLY A 244 -11.33 -28.01 -30.36
N LYS A 245 -10.82 -26.78 -30.55
CA LYS A 245 -9.52 -26.57 -31.21
C LYS A 245 -8.57 -25.81 -30.29
N THR A 246 -7.54 -26.50 -29.81
CA THR A 246 -6.35 -25.91 -29.17
C THR A 246 -5.24 -25.82 -30.21
N GLU A 247 -4.85 -24.61 -30.58
CA GLU A 247 -3.53 -24.34 -31.15
C GLU A 247 -2.70 -23.67 -30.05
N THR A 248 -1.54 -24.24 -29.74
CA THR A 248 -0.54 -23.62 -28.87
C THR A 248 0.42 -22.86 -29.79
N SER A 249 0.16 -21.58 -30.00
CA SER A 249 1.02 -20.72 -30.80
C SER A 249 1.17 -19.35 -30.13
N GLU A 250 2.29 -18.69 -30.40
CA GLU A 250 2.41 -17.25 -30.21
C GLU A 250 1.40 -16.57 -31.16
N GLU A 251 0.51 -15.76 -30.60
CA GLU A 251 -0.53 -15.10 -31.38
C GLU A 251 -0.11 -13.66 -31.67
N VAL A 252 0.10 -13.37 -32.96
CA VAL A 252 0.33 -12.02 -33.45
C VAL A 252 -0.96 -11.52 -34.08
N LEU A 253 -1.58 -10.51 -33.48
CA LEU A 253 -2.75 -9.87 -34.06
C LEU A 253 -2.35 -8.54 -34.70
N PHE A 254 -2.46 -8.49 -36.03
CA PHE A 254 -2.29 -7.25 -36.78
C PHE A 254 -3.59 -6.46 -36.77
N THR A 255 -3.54 -5.20 -36.34
CA THR A 255 -4.63 -4.25 -36.58
C THR A 255 -4.15 -3.22 -37.60
N ILE A 256 -4.92 -3.10 -38.70
CA ILE A 256 -4.70 -2.11 -39.77
C ILE A 256 -5.56 -0.89 -39.49
#